data_AF-A0A7S3RWP7-F1
#
_entry.id   AF-A0A7S3RWP7-F1
#
_cell.length_a   1.000
_cell.length_b   1.000
_cell.length_c   1.000
_cell.angle_alpha   90.00
_cell.angle_beta   90.00
_cell.angle_gamma   90.00
#
_symmetry.space_group_name_H-M   'P 1'
#
loop_
_entity.id
_entity.type
_entity.pdbx_description
1 polymer ?
#
loop_
_entity_poly.entity_id
_entity_poly.type
_entity_poly.pdbx_seq_one_letter_code
_entity_poly.pdbx_strand_id
1 'polypeptide(L)'
;FFLLAMRADGDARLEAEASKLALQRVQQLLVQAALRVCPAHAFVFELPKDAVRRSAAASAGGDLQCRAVSTIWRKLVAGARGAAVVRVETVSEFGLKRETDYTSAADLARAVLAQLPEGSREVVADARVLEEDGSLQLSTQLHMRRMRAAGMLHCAACGGFYAGRRGLRDHAQIKHRAPYEEATEAVHAARGALVRYARTPEEAALTRLWEAHWAVAS
;
A
#
# COMPACT_ATOMS: atom_id res chain seq x y z
N PHE A 1 33.56 -3.29 -17.73
CA PHE A 1 32.81 -2.02 -17.60
C PHE A 1 31.55 -1.98 -18.46
N PHE A 2 31.63 -2.12 -19.79
CA PHE A 2 30.44 -2.06 -20.68
C PHE A 2 29.35 -3.12 -20.37
N LEU A 3 29.74 -4.38 -20.13
CA LEU A 3 28.81 -5.46 -19.77
C LEU A 3 28.17 -5.31 -18.37
N LEU A 4 28.83 -4.61 -17.44
CA LEU A 4 28.28 -4.33 -16.10
C LEU A 4 27.24 -3.21 -16.16
N ALA A 5 27.50 -2.17 -16.96
CA ALA A 5 26.55 -1.08 -17.20
C ALA A 5 25.28 -1.58 -17.94
N MET A 6 25.43 -2.40 -18.98
CA MET A 6 24.29 -2.96 -19.70
C MET A 6 23.42 -3.90 -18.85
N ARG A 7 24.03 -4.62 -17.89
CA ARG A 7 23.27 -5.44 -16.93
C ARG A 7 22.51 -4.56 -15.93
N ALA A 8 23.16 -3.54 -15.38
CA ALA A 8 22.51 -2.59 -14.48
C ALA A 8 21.32 -1.86 -15.13
N ASP A 9 21.43 -1.49 -16.40
CA ASP A 9 20.32 -0.89 -17.17
C ASP A 9 19.18 -1.88 -17.42
N GLY A 10 19.50 -3.14 -17.69
CA GLY A 10 18.53 -4.22 -17.84
C GLY A 10 17.76 -4.51 -16.55
N ASP A 11 18.47 -4.54 -15.42
CA ASP A 11 17.90 -4.80 -14.09
C ASP A 11 17.00 -3.64 -13.64
N ALA A 12 17.43 -2.40 -13.85
CA ALA A 12 16.63 -1.21 -13.56
C ALA A 12 15.35 -1.15 -14.41
N ARG A 13 15.43 -1.55 -15.68
CA ARG A 13 14.26 -1.62 -16.56
C ARG A 13 13.29 -2.72 -16.12
N LEU A 14 13.80 -3.88 -15.71
CA LEU A 14 12.96 -4.97 -15.19
C LEU A 14 12.21 -4.55 -13.93
N GLU A 15 12.90 -3.89 -12.99
CA GLU A 15 12.27 -3.39 -11.77
C GLU A 15 11.21 -2.31 -12.08
N ALA A 16 11.51 -1.41 -13.01
CA ALA A 16 10.58 -0.36 -13.43
C ALA A 16 9.30 -0.94 -14.03
N GLU A 17 9.41 -1.96 -14.87
CA GLU A 17 8.25 -2.62 -15.49
C GLU A 17 7.43 -3.40 -14.46
N ALA A 18 8.08 -4.17 -13.58
CA ALA A 18 7.40 -4.88 -12.49
C ALA A 18 6.64 -3.92 -11.57
N SER A 19 7.27 -2.79 -11.21
CA SER A 19 6.64 -1.74 -10.40
C SER A 19 5.45 -1.10 -11.11
N LYS A 20 5.55 -0.88 -12.42
CA LYS A 20 4.47 -0.32 -13.24
C LYS A 20 3.27 -1.27 -13.30
N LEU A 21 3.50 -2.57 -13.53
CA LEU A 21 2.45 -3.58 -13.54
C LEU A 21 1.77 -3.69 -12.17
N ALA A 22 2.54 -3.69 -11.08
CA ALA A 22 2.00 -3.70 -9.73
C ALA A 22 1.10 -2.48 -9.48
N LEU A 23 1.56 -1.27 -9.84
CA LEU A 23 0.78 -0.04 -9.72
C LEU A 23 -0.54 -0.11 -10.51
N GLN A 24 -0.48 -0.53 -11.78
CA GLN A 24 -1.68 -0.69 -12.62
C GLN A 24 -2.68 -1.68 -12.02
N ARG A 25 -2.18 -2.78 -11.45
CA ARG A 25 -3.04 -3.78 -10.82
C ARG A 25 -3.67 -3.26 -9.53
N VAL A 26 -2.93 -2.55 -8.70
CA VAL A 26 -3.46 -1.90 -7.49
C VAL A 26 -4.52 -0.86 -7.85
N GLN A 27 -4.28 -0.07 -8.90
CA GLN A 27 -5.25 0.89 -9.43
C GLN A 27 -6.57 0.20 -9.81
N GLN A 28 -6.52 -0.89 -10.60
CA GLN A 28 -7.72 -1.65 -10.98
C GLN A 28 -8.48 -2.18 -9.76
N LEU A 29 -7.76 -2.75 -8.78
CA LEU A 29 -8.37 -3.30 -7.56
C LEU A 29 -9.09 -2.22 -6.75
N LEU A 30 -8.48 -1.03 -6.62
CA LEU A 30 -9.09 0.08 -5.89
C LEU A 30 -10.30 0.67 -6.63
N VAL A 31 -10.27 0.77 -7.96
CA VAL A 31 -11.45 1.17 -8.75
C VAL A 31 -12.60 0.18 -8.55
N GLN A 32 -12.31 -1.13 -8.63
CA GLN A 32 -13.32 -2.17 -8.40
C GLN A 32 -13.93 -2.10 -7.00
N ALA A 33 -13.10 -1.87 -5.97
CA ALA A 33 -13.57 -1.72 -4.60
C ALA A 33 -14.40 -0.43 -4.45
N ALA A 34 -13.96 0.68 -5.03
CA ALA A 34 -14.68 1.95 -4.98
C ALA A 34 -16.05 1.90 -5.65
N LEU A 35 -16.18 1.16 -6.77
CA LEU A 35 -17.48 0.94 -7.43
C LEU A 35 -18.52 0.28 -6.52
N ARG A 36 -18.09 -0.52 -5.53
CA ARG A 36 -18.99 -1.16 -4.56
C ARG A 36 -19.39 -0.25 -3.40
N VAL A 37 -18.63 0.82 -3.16
CA VAL A 37 -18.80 1.72 -2.01
C VAL A 37 -19.43 3.04 -2.41
N CYS A 38 -18.94 3.65 -3.49
CA CYS A 38 -19.37 4.96 -3.96
C CYS A 38 -19.35 5.05 -5.50
N PRO A 39 -20.18 4.25 -6.21
CA PRO A 39 -20.15 4.15 -7.66
C PRO A 39 -20.23 5.49 -8.39
N ALA A 40 -21.05 6.43 -7.90
CA ALA A 40 -21.21 7.77 -8.48
C ALA A 40 -19.91 8.60 -8.54
N HIS A 41 -18.91 8.27 -7.74
CA HIS A 41 -17.63 8.98 -7.67
C HIS A 41 -16.41 8.08 -7.87
N ALA A 42 -16.60 6.80 -8.24
CA ALA A 42 -15.49 5.87 -8.46
C ALA A 42 -14.52 6.35 -9.56
N PHE A 43 -15.00 7.10 -10.56
CA PHE A 43 -14.18 7.71 -11.61
C PHE A 43 -13.04 8.61 -11.08
N VAL A 44 -13.15 9.11 -9.84
CA VAL A 44 -12.09 9.93 -9.23
C VAL A 44 -10.78 9.16 -9.11
N PHE A 45 -10.83 7.84 -8.95
CA PHE A 45 -9.63 7.00 -8.94
C PHE A 45 -8.87 7.04 -10.27
N GLU A 46 -9.52 7.36 -11.38
CA GLU A 46 -8.90 7.41 -12.71
C GLU A 46 -8.32 8.80 -13.02
N LEU A 47 -8.60 9.81 -12.20
CA LEU A 47 -8.05 11.15 -12.39
C LEU A 47 -6.53 11.15 -12.07
N PRO A 48 -5.65 11.63 -12.98
CA PRO A 48 -4.20 11.51 -12.81
C PRO A 48 -3.63 12.04 -11.48
N LYS A 49 -4.25 13.08 -10.92
CA LYS A 49 -3.80 13.71 -9.66
C LYS A 49 -4.21 12.91 -8.41
N ASP A 50 -5.23 12.08 -8.52
CA ASP A 50 -5.90 11.37 -7.42
C ASP A 50 -5.64 9.85 -7.47
N ALA A 51 -5.29 9.34 -8.65
CA ALA A 51 -4.94 7.96 -8.94
C ALA A 51 -3.77 7.43 -8.09
N VAL A 52 -3.61 6.10 -8.09
CA VAL A 52 -2.49 5.43 -7.44
C VAL A 52 -1.19 5.89 -8.08
N ARG A 53 -0.27 6.35 -7.23
CA ARG A 53 1.03 6.87 -7.64
C ARG A 53 2.12 6.36 -6.71
N ARG A 54 3.37 6.45 -7.16
CA ARG A 54 4.51 6.16 -6.29
C ARG A 54 4.53 7.12 -5.09
N SER A 55 4.85 6.55 -3.94
CA SER A 55 5.04 7.28 -2.70
C SER A 55 6.43 7.90 -2.68
N ALA A 56 6.51 9.18 -2.28
CA ALA A 56 7.80 9.81 -2.00
C ALA A 56 8.48 9.20 -0.75
N ALA A 57 7.70 8.56 0.12
CA ALA A 57 8.17 7.90 1.34
C ALA A 57 8.52 6.42 1.12
N ALA A 58 8.64 5.94 -0.12
CA ALA A 58 8.89 4.54 -0.44
C ALA A 58 10.16 3.96 0.21
N SER A 59 11.14 4.80 0.56
CA SER A 59 12.36 4.35 1.26
C SER A 59 12.13 3.93 2.71
N ALA A 60 11.04 4.38 3.34
CA ALA A 60 10.76 4.16 4.77
C ALA A 60 9.31 3.76 5.07
N GLY A 61 8.45 3.66 4.06
CA GLY A 61 7.04 3.28 4.18
C GLY A 61 6.53 2.61 2.91
N GLY A 62 5.21 2.62 2.70
CA GLY A 62 4.59 2.07 1.50
C GLY A 62 5.11 2.71 0.22
N ASP A 63 5.25 1.90 -0.84
CA ASP A 63 5.72 2.32 -2.16
C ASP A 63 4.64 3.04 -2.98
N LEU A 64 3.37 2.90 -2.60
CA LEU A 64 2.24 3.51 -3.30
C LEU A 64 1.40 4.39 -2.36
N GLN A 65 0.79 5.42 -2.94
CA GLN A 65 -0.18 6.30 -2.28
C GLN A 65 -1.36 6.58 -3.22
N CYS A 66 -2.55 6.80 -2.66
CA CYS A 66 -3.76 7.17 -3.42
C CYS A 66 -4.58 8.21 -2.66
N ARG A 67 -4.97 9.30 -3.34
CA ARG A 67 -5.72 10.42 -2.74
C ARG A 67 -7.19 10.48 -3.19
N ALA A 68 -7.61 9.54 -4.05
CA ALA A 68 -8.95 9.54 -4.60
C ALA A 68 -10.04 9.56 -3.53
N VAL A 69 -9.89 8.79 -2.45
CA VAL A 69 -10.90 8.77 -1.37
C VAL A 69 -11.05 10.13 -0.70
N SER A 70 -9.95 10.80 -0.38
CA SER A 70 -9.97 12.17 0.17
C SER A 70 -10.69 13.16 -0.76
N THR A 71 -10.51 13.01 -2.07
CA THR A 71 -11.19 13.85 -3.07
C THR A 71 -12.68 13.50 -3.21
N ILE A 72 -13.04 12.21 -3.16
CA ILE A 72 -14.43 11.75 -3.14
C ILE A 72 -15.14 12.28 -1.90
N TRP A 73 -14.52 12.18 -0.72
CA TRP A 73 -15.06 12.69 0.52
C TRP A 73 -15.40 14.18 0.44
N ARG A 74 -14.47 15.00 -0.07
CA ARG A 74 -14.73 16.45 -0.25
C ARG A 74 -15.92 16.72 -1.17
N LYS A 75 -16.10 15.94 -2.24
CA LYS A 75 -17.25 16.06 -3.15
C LYS A 75 -18.56 15.70 -2.45
N LEU A 76 -18.54 14.61 -1.68
CA LEU A 76 -19.69 14.14 -0.93
C LEU A 76 -20.13 15.15 0.16
N VAL A 77 -19.19 15.68 0.94
CA VAL A 77 -19.45 16.72 1.95
C VAL A 77 -20.01 17.99 1.31
N ALA A 78 -19.47 18.41 0.17
CA ALA A 78 -19.98 19.56 -0.57
C ALA A 78 -21.44 19.32 -1.05
N GLY A 79 -21.74 18.13 -1.55
CA GLY A 79 -23.11 17.72 -1.92
C GLY A 79 -24.07 17.68 -0.73
N ALA A 80 -23.57 17.24 0.44
CA ALA A 80 -24.32 17.21 1.69
C ALA A 80 -24.37 18.57 2.42
N ARG A 81 -23.93 19.67 1.77
CA ARG A 81 -23.90 21.04 2.33
C ARG A 81 -23.19 21.14 3.69
N GLY A 82 -22.10 20.37 3.86
CA GLY A 82 -21.30 20.40 5.08
C GLY A 82 -21.86 19.60 6.25
N ALA A 83 -22.79 18.66 6.01
CA ALA A 83 -23.29 17.76 7.04
C ALA A 83 -22.15 16.97 7.72
N ALA A 84 -22.26 16.77 9.04
CA ALA A 84 -21.32 15.98 9.82
C ALA A 84 -21.32 14.48 9.46
N VAL A 85 -22.43 14.01 8.87
CA VAL A 85 -22.60 12.65 8.37
C VAL A 85 -22.98 12.73 6.90
N VAL A 86 -22.27 11.98 6.07
CA VAL A 86 -22.59 11.83 4.65
C VAL A 86 -23.18 10.45 4.43
N ARG A 87 -24.40 10.42 3.90
CA ARG A 87 -25.08 9.20 3.47
C ARG A 87 -24.78 8.90 2.01
N VAL A 88 -24.34 7.68 1.73
CA VAL A 88 -24.10 7.18 0.38
C VAL A 88 -25.07 6.04 0.09
N GLU A 89 -25.83 6.15 -0.99
CA GLU A 89 -26.67 5.07 -1.52
C GLU A 89 -25.88 4.25 -2.55
N THR A 90 -25.93 2.93 -2.42
CA THR A 90 -25.42 1.98 -3.40
C THR A 90 -26.55 1.08 -3.87
N VAL A 91 -26.54 0.72 -5.15
CA VAL A 91 -27.53 -0.18 -5.75
C VAL A 91 -26.78 -1.40 -6.25
N SER A 92 -27.16 -2.59 -5.78
CA SER A 92 -26.59 -3.84 -6.28
C SER A 92 -27.04 -4.12 -7.72
N GLU A 93 -26.38 -5.07 -8.37
CA GLU A 93 -26.78 -5.57 -9.70
C GLU A 93 -28.22 -6.13 -9.75
N PHE A 94 -28.77 -6.50 -8.58
CA PHE A 94 -30.14 -7.00 -8.43
C PHE A 94 -31.15 -5.92 -8.02
N GLY A 95 -30.74 -4.64 -8.03
CA GLY A 95 -31.59 -3.51 -7.66
C GLY A 95 -31.77 -3.29 -6.15
N LEU A 96 -31.03 -4.03 -5.31
CA LEU A 96 -31.09 -3.82 -3.86
C LEU A 96 -30.37 -2.52 -3.49
N LYS A 97 -31.11 -1.60 -2.88
CA LYS A 97 -30.58 -0.34 -2.35
C LYS A 97 -30.00 -0.56 -0.97
N ARG A 98 -28.80 -0.01 -0.72
CA ARG A 98 -28.16 0.05 0.59
C ARG A 98 -27.69 1.47 0.86
N GLU A 99 -28.07 1.99 2.01
CA GLU A 99 -27.58 3.26 2.51
C GLU A 99 -26.47 2.99 3.53
N THR A 100 -25.39 3.76 3.47
CA THR A 100 -24.32 3.70 4.46
C THR A 100 -23.88 5.11 4.83
N ASP A 101 -23.76 5.32 6.13
CA ASP A 101 -23.38 6.61 6.71
C ASP A 101 -21.88 6.62 7.00
N TYR A 102 -21.21 7.69 6.57
CA TYR A 102 -19.80 7.92 6.80
C TYR A 102 -19.61 9.25 7.53
N THR A 103 -18.67 9.28 8.48
CA THR A 103 -18.40 10.48 9.29
C THR A 103 -17.08 11.17 8.92
N SER A 104 -16.23 10.49 8.17
CA SER A 104 -14.92 10.99 7.77
C SER A 104 -14.43 10.38 6.45
N ALA A 105 -13.42 11.02 5.86
CA ALA A 105 -12.69 10.44 4.73
C ALA A 105 -12.04 9.10 5.09
N ALA A 106 -11.58 8.94 6.33
CA ALA A 106 -10.95 7.71 6.80
C ALA A 106 -11.96 6.55 6.91
N ASP A 107 -13.19 6.81 7.33
CA ASP A 107 -14.26 5.79 7.34
C ASP A 107 -14.58 5.31 5.92
N LEU A 108 -14.70 6.24 4.99
CA LEU A 108 -14.93 5.92 3.58
C LEU A 108 -13.74 5.11 3.02
N ALA A 109 -12.51 5.48 3.37
CA ALA A 109 -11.30 4.79 2.94
C ALA A 109 -11.24 3.35 3.49
N ARG A 110 -11.58 3.15 4.77
CA ARG A 110 -11.71 1.82 5.38
C ARG A 110 -12.75 0.98 4.65
N ALA A 111 -13.89 1.56 4.29
CA ALA A 111 -14.92 0.86 3.52
C ALA A 111 -14.43 0.45 2.12
N VAL A 112 -13.67 1.30 1.43
CA VAL A 112 -13.03 0.93 0.15
C VAL A 112 -12.04 -0.21 0.33
N LEU A 113 -11.14 -0.13 1.32
CA LEU A 113 -10.18 -1.22 1.57
C LEU A 113 -10.86 -2.53 1.95
N ALA A 114 -11.97 -2.49 2.68
CA ALA A 114 -12.76 -3.66 3.04
C ALA A 114 -13.42 -4.35 1.84
N GLN A 115 -13.58 -3.64 0.71
CA GLN A 115 -14.14 -4.18 -0.53
C GLN A 115 -13.06 -4.70 -1.50
N LEU A 116 -11.78 -4.67 -1.12
CA LEU A 116 -10.73 -5.30 -1.92
C LEU A 116 -11.00 -6.81 -2.04
N PRO A 117 -10.92 -7.38 -3.26
CA PRO A 117 -11.15 -8.81 -3.43
C PRO A 117 -10.04 -9.61 -2.74
N GLU A 118 -10.30 -10.88 -2.41
CA GLU A 118 -9.31 -11.74 -1.74
C GLU A 118 -8.01 -11.87 -2.54
N GLY A 119 -8.12 -11.91 -3.88
CA GLY A 119 -6.97 -11.89 -4.80
C GLY A 119 -6.14 -10.60 -4.78
N SER A 120 -6.54 -9.55 -4.05
CA SER A 120 -5.71 -8.35 -3.87
C SER A 120 -4.40 -8.64 -3.14
N ARG A 121 -4.41 -9.63 -2.23
CA ARG A 121 -3.23 -10.08 -1.45
C ARG A 121 -2.08 -10.60 -2.32
N GLU A 122 -2.37 -10.87 -3.59
CA GLU A 122 -1.38 -11.26 -4.58
C GLU A 122 -0.43 -10.13 -5.00
N VAL A 123 -0.87 -8.89 -4.85
CA VAL A 123 -0.12 -7.70 -5.26
C VAL A 123 0.07 -6.73 -4.10
N VAL A 124 -0.94 -6.56 -3.26
CA VAL A 124 -0.91 -5.71 -2.07
C VAL A 124 -0.51 -6.55 -0.87
N ALA A 125 0.58 -6.18 -0.21
CA ALA A 125 1.04 -6.84 1.01
C ALA A 125 0.50 -6.17 2.27
N ASP A 126 0.38 -4.84 2.25
CA ASP A 126 -0.16 -4.04 3.34
C ASP A 126 -0.88 -2.83 2.73
N ALA A 127 -2.03 -2.44 3.29
CA ALA A 127 -2.80 -1.28 2.86
C ALA A 127 -3.36 -0.59 4.09
N ARG A 128 -3.13 0.72 4.18
CA ARG A 128 -3.49 1.53 5.34
C ARG A 128 -4.19 2.80 4.91
N VAL A 129 -5.01 3.30 5.82
CA VAL A 129 -5.63 4.61 5.74
C VAL A 129 -4.76 5.57 6.56
N LEU A 130 -4.43 6.72 5.98
CA LEU A 130 -3.85 7.83 6.72
C LEU A 130 -5.01 8.61 7.36
N GLU A 131 -5.11 8.56 8.69
CA GLU A 131 -6.23 9.13 9.45
C GLU A 131 -6.36 10.66 9.26
N GLU A 132 -5.24 11.34 8.97
CA GLU A 132 -5.19 12.81 8.82
C GLU A 132 -6.01 13.31 7.62
N ASP A 133 -5.96 12.63 6.48
CA ASP A 133 -6.58 13.08 5.24
C ASP A 133 -7.44 12.01 4.54
N GLY A 134 -7.50 10.79 5.06
CA GLY A 134 -8.22 9.65 4.48
C GLY A 134 -7.58 9.10 3.20
N SER A 135 -6.34 9.49 2.90
CA SER A 135 -5.59 8.92 1.78
C SER A 135 -5.13 7.50 2.10
N LEU A 136 -4.82 6.73 1.06
CA LEU A 136 -4.36 5.36 1.20
C LEU A 136 -2.84 5.31 1.04
N GLN A 137 -2.18 4.58 1.92
CA GLN A 137 -0.78 4.17 1.76
C GLN A 137 -0.75 2.65 1.57
N LEU A 138 -0.07 2.18 0.54
CA LEU A 138 0.00 0.75 0.22
C LEU A 138 1.45 0.30 0.05
N SER A 139 1.73 -0.91 0.50
CA SER A 139 2.96 -1.65 0.24
C SER A 139 2.66 -2.81 -0.69
N THR A 140 3.32 -2.86 -1.84
CA THR A 140 3.21 -4.00 -2.76
C THR A 140 4.02 -5.20 -2.26
N GLN A 141 3.68 -6.41 -2.74
CA GLN A 141 4.48 -7.62 -2.51
C GLN A 141 5.90 -7.46 -3.07
N LEU A 142 6.04 -6.77 -4.21
CA LEU A 142 7.33 -6.44 -4.82
C LEU A 142 8.17 -5.58 -3.87
N HIS A 143 7.58 -4.53 -3.30
CA HIS A 143 8.24 -3.64 -2.35
C HIS A 143 8.64 -4.35 -1.06
N MET A 144 7.76 -5.17 -0.49
CA MET A 144 8.08 -5.98 0.70
C MET A 144 9.31 -6.85 0.50
N ARG A 145 9.43 -7.52 -0.66
CA ARG A 145 10.61 -8.34 -0.99
C ARG A 145 11.86 -7.49 -1.12
N ARG A 146 11.78 -6.36 -1.82
CA ARG A 146 12.90 -5.43 -1.98
C ARG A 146 13.40 -4.92 -0.64
N MET A 147 12.50 -4.45 0.22
CA MET A 147 12.84 -3.96 1.55
C MET A 147 13.43 -5.08 2.42
N ARG A 148 12.89 -6.29 2.31
CA ARG A 148 13.42 -7.45 3.03
C ARG A 148 14.84 -7.82 2.58
N ALA A 149 15.11 -7.82 1.27
CA ALA A 149 16.44 -8.05 0.72
C ALA A 149 17.43 -6.96 1.18
N ALA A 150 16.95 -5.73 1.41
CA ALA A 150 17.72 -4.64 2.01
C ALA A 150 17.91 -4.74 3.53
N GLY A 151 17.49 -5.84 4.18
CA GLY A 151 17.57 -6.00 5.63
C GLY A 151 16.60 -5.11 6.41
N MET A 152 15.60 -4.52 5.74
CA MET A 152 14.58 -3.68 6.38
C MET A 152 13.43 -4.54 6.90
N LEU A 153 12.93 -4.21 8.09
CA LEU A 153 11.81 -4.88 8.74
C LEU A 153 10.57 -3.97 8.73
N HIS A 154 9.43 -4.56 8.37
CA HIS A 154 8.13 -3.90 8.33
C HIS A 154 7.51 -3.81 9.74
N CYS A 155 7.04 -2.63 10.11
CA CYS A 155 6.29 -2.38 11.33
C CYS A 155 4.79 -2.60 11.08
N ALA A 156 4.20 -3.63 11.70
CA ALA A 156 2.78 -3.94 11.54
C ALA A 156 1.83 -2.85 12.10
N ALA A 157 2.32 -1.98 12.98
CA ALA A 157 1.52 -0.89 13.57
C ALA A 157 1.37 0.30 12.61
N CYS A 158 2.43 0.71 11.91
CA CYS A 158 2.41 1.91 11.06
C CYS A 158 2.65 1.68 9.57
N GLY A 159 3.08 0.49 9.15
CA GLY A 159 3.45 0.22 7.75
C GLY A 159 4.85 0.69 7.36
N GLY A 160 5.61 1.26 8.31
CA GLY A 160 6.96 1.75 8.10
C GLY A 160 8.00 0.63 8.02
N PHE A 161 9.14 0.93 7.39
CA PHE A 161 10.27 0.01 7.25
C PHE A 161 11.50 0.54 7.98
N TYR A 162 12.16 -0.32 8.76
CA TYR A 162 13.27 0.05 9.61
C TYR A 162 14.46 -0.90 9.50
N ALA A 163 15.67 -0.36 9.56
CA ALA A 163 16.90 -1.12 9.37
C ALA A 163 17.12 -2.12 10.51
N GLY A 164 16.98 -3.41 10.20
CA GLY A 164 17.23 -4.51 11.12
C GLY A 164 16.43 -4.47 12.43
N ARG A 165 16.88 -5.30 13.37
CA ARG A 165 16.20 -5.52 14.66
C ARG A 165 16.19 -4.27 15.53
N ARG A 166 17.34 -3.62 15.64
CA ARG A 166 17.51 -2.43 16.47
C ARG A 166 16.61 -1.29 15.97
N GLY A 167 16.64 -1.01 14.67
CA GLY A 167 15.83 0.06 14.09
C GLY A 167 14.34 -0.11 14.36
N LEU A 168 13.80 -1.32 14.13
CA LEU A 168 12.39 -1.58 14.36
C LEU A 168 12.00 -1.52 15.86
N ARG A 169 12.83 -2.09 16.75
CA ARG A 169 12.57 -2.05 18.19
C ARG A 169 12.62 -0.63 18.76
N ASP A 170 13.63 0.14 18.36
CA ASP A 170 13.80 1.52 18.81
C ASP A 170 12.64 2.38 18.29
N HIS A 171 12.21 2.15 17.03
CA HIS A 171 11.01 2.77 16.48
C HIS A 171 9.74 2.43 17.29
N ALA A 172 9.51 1.15 17.60
CA ALA A 172 8.32 0.73 18.34
C ALA A 172 8.25 1.37 19.74
N GLN A 173 9.36 1.42 20.47
CA GLN A 173 9.43 2.08 21.78
C GLN A 173 9.22 3.59 21.69
N ILE A 174 9.82 4.26 20.71
CA ILE A 174 9.78 5.74 20.62
C ILE A 174 8.47 6.23 20.02
N LYS A 175 8.05 5.66 18.88
CA LYS A 175 6.89 6.14 18.12
C LYS A 175 5.58 5.54 18.60
N HIS A 176 5.57 4.25 18.96
CA HIS A 176 4.37 3.56 19.42
C HIS A 176 4.28 3.46 20.95
N ARG A 177 5.31 3.93 21.68
CA ARG A 177 5.38 3.84 23.14
C ARG A 177 5.22 2.40 23.65
N ALA A 178 5.61 1.42 22.82
CA ALA A 178 5.54 0.02 23.18
C ALA A 178 6.59 -0.29 24.26
N PRO A 179 6.25 -1.10 25.29
CA PRO A 179 7.24 -1.64 26.22
C PRO A 179 8.31 -2.47 25.49
N TYR A 180 9.47 -2.63 26.12
CA TYR A 180 10.61 -3.34 25.52
C TYR A 180 10.27 -4.79 25.08
N GLU A 181 9.48 -5.51 25.88
CA GLU A 181 9.08 -6.90 25.59
C GLU A 181 8.21 -6.96 24.32
N GLU A 182 7.15 -6.15 24.26
CA GLU A 182 6.29 -6.03 23.08
C GLU A 182 7.07 -5.58 21.84
N ALA A 183 7.97 -4.61 21.98
CA ALA A 183 8.82 -4.16 20.89
C ALA A 183 9.77 -5.27 20.39
N THR A 184 10.22 -6.15 21.28
CA THR A 184 11.06 -7.30 20.93
C THR A 184 10.24 -8.37 20.22
N GLU A 185 9.03 -8.67 20.69
CA GLU A 185 8.08 -9.56 20.02
C GLU A 185 7.72 -9.06 18.63
N ALA A 186 7.48 -7.75 18.46
CA ALA A 186 7.23 -7.14 17.15
C ALA A 186 8.40 -7.36 16.18
N VAL A 187 9.65 -7.30 16.66
CA VAL A 187 10.82 -7.65 15.86
C VAL A 187 10.82 -9.13 15.47
N HIS A 188 10.50 -10.03 16.41
CA HIS A 188 10.43 -11.46 16.13
C HIS A 188 9.33 -11.76 15.10
N ALA A 189 8.15 -11.16 15.25
CA ALA A 189 7.05 -11.26 14.31
C ALA A 189 7.43 -10.72 12.92
N ALA A 190 8.02 -9.52 12.83
CA ALA A 190 8.45 -8.94 11.57
C ALA A 190 9.54 -9.78 10.87
N ARG A 191 10.41 -10.44 11.65
CA ARG A 191 11.40 -11.38 11.12
C ARG A 191 10.78 -12.70 10.67
N GLY A 192 9.82 -13.22 11.42
CA GLY A 192 9.09 -14.44 11.08
C GLY A 192 8.03 -14.25 10.01
N ALA A 193 7.68 -13.01 9.67
CA ALA A 193 6.66 -12.69 8.68
C ALA A 193 7.00 -13.33 7.34
N LEU A 194 6.07 -14.17 6.86
CA LEU A 194 6.19 -14.83 5.58
C LEU A 194 6.02 -13.80 4.47
N VAL A 195 7.11 -13.53 3.74
CA VAL A 195 7.05 -12.77 2.49
C VAL A 195 6.75 -13.76 1.38
N ARG A 196 5.74 -13.47 0.55
CA ARG A 196 5.32 -14.39 -0.52
C ARG A 196 6.48 -14.69 -1.45
N TYR A 197 6.69 -15.96 -1.79
CA TYR A 197 7.72 -16.37 -2.76
C TYR A 197 7.45 -15.79 -4.16
N ALA A 198 8.52 -15.51 -4.90
CA ALA A 198 8.46 -15.04 -6.28
C ALA A 198 7.73 -16.04 -7.18
N ARG A 199 6.68 -15.60 -7.86
CA ARG A 199 5.81 -16.50 -8.64
C ARG A 199 6.23 -16.63 -10.09
N THR A 200 6.92 -15.62 -10.61
CA THR A 200 7.39 -15.60 -12.00
C THR A 200 8.92 -15.61 -12.06
N PRO A 201 9.52 -16.05 -13.17
CA PRO A 201 10.96 -15.99 -13.38
C PRO A 201 11.52 -14.57 -13.21
N GLU A 202 10.77 -13.55 -13.62
CA GLU A 202 11.13 -12.14 -13.51
C GLU A 202 11.17 -11.68 -12.06
N GLU A 203 10.13 -12.02 -11.26
CA GLU A 203 10.12 -11.73 -9.82
C GLU A 203 11.28 -12.42 -9.10
N ALA A 204 11.61 -13.65 -9.51
CA ALA A 204 12.70 -14.41 -8.91
C ALA A 204 14.07 -13.82 -9.29
N ALA A 205 14.22 -13.33 -10.52
CA ALA A 205 15.40 -12.60 -10.95
C ALA A 205 15.59 -11.32 -10.14
N LEU A 206 14.54 -10.51 -9.98
CA LEU A 206 14.57 -9.29 -9.16
C LEU A 206 14.95 -9.57 -7.70
N THR A 207 14.38 -10.61 -7.11
CA THR A 207 14.69 -10.99 -5.72
C THR A 207 16.18 -11.31 -5.56
N ARG A 208 16.74 -12.14 -6.45
CA ARG A 208 18.18 -12.47 -6.44
C ARG A 208 19.06 -11.25 -6.68
N LEU A 209 18.63 -10.35 -7.57
CA LEU A 209 19.35 -9.11 -7.87
C LEU A 209 19.44 -8.22 -6.63
N TRP A 210 18.33 -8.03 -5.91
CA TRP A 210 18.34 -7.23 -4.68
C TRP A 210 19.18 -7.88 -3.57
N GLU A 211 19.06 -9.19 -3.37
CA GLU A 211 19.87 -9.92 -2.40
C GLU A 211 21.38 -9.79 -2.72
N ALA A 212 21.76 -9.93 -3.98
CA ALA A 212 23.15 -9.77 -4.41
C ALA A 212 23.66 -8.33 -4.23
N HIS A 213 22.84 -7.33 -4.58
CA HIS A 213 23.20 -5.92 -4.42
C HIS A 213 23.48 -5.57 -2.95
N TRP A 214 22.64 -6.05 -2.03
CA TRP A 214 22.81 -5.77 -0.60
C TRP A 214 23.86 -6.62 0.08
N ALA A 215 24.14 -7.83 -0.41
CA ALA A 215 25.27 -8.64 0.06
C ALA A 215 26.64 -7.99 -0.22
N VAL A 216 26.75 -7.17 -1.28
CA VAL A 216 27.98 -6.45 -1.62
C VAL A 216 28.08 -5.10 -0.88
N ALA A 217 26.95 -4.53 -0.46
CA ALA A 217 26.88 -3.25 0.24
C ALA A 217 26.99 -3.35 1.77
N SER A 218 26.98 -4.57 2.33
CA SER A 218 27.07 -4.87 3.77
C SER A 218 28.47 -5.33 4.16
#